data_AF-A0A453HCB2-F1
#
_entry.id   AF-A0A453HCB2-F1
#
_cell.length_a   1.000
_cell.length_b   1.000
_cell.length_c   1.000
_cell.angle_alpha   90.00
_cell.angle_beta   90.00
_cell.angle_gamma   90.00
#
_symmetry.space_group_name_H-M   'P 1'
#
loop_
_entity.id
_entity.type
_entity.pdbx_description
1 polymer ?
#
loop_
_entity_poly.entity_id
_entity_poly.type
_entity_poly.pdbx_seq_one_letter_code
_entity_poly.pdbx_strand_id
1 'polypeptide(L)'
;DISKTFRAYLIIFPDSESRLIELAHALFTNRYETVRGALKERIPSTDLLAMLRGLWEDATAIDEVISEAALPAFSLETTRDIIKQHIATAFLHLQNEISDVLVTHSTSNEKLEESQLQTAMEKSKIKVSQGCIDLLQEFRHLIDGNTELLVKLKDLIIDWVQEGFQDFFQKLDGHFHLLSGRSTGFSQESSTVDFVQIDKVPTVLVLMLAQLCVFIEQTTIPKVTEDLADSFSGGGARSSEYGPPFVPGEICRLYRSSGEKFLQHYINIKTQKISKLLNKRFSTPVWLKVSYPIQHELFFVH
;
A
#
# COMPACT_ATOMS: atom_id res chain seq x y z
N ASP A 1 -29.62 -27.18 -13.03
CA ASP A 1 -29.61 -27.89 -11.74
C ASP A 1 -28.56 -28.98 -11.83
N ILE A 2 -27.34 -28.66 -11.37
CA ILE A 2 -26.15 -29.47 -11.61
C ILE A 2 -26.25 -30.84 -10.91
N SER A 3 -26.89 -30.89 -9.74
CA SER A 3 -27.15 -32.12 -8.98
C SER A 3 -27.91 -33.17 -9.80
N LYS A 4 -28.91 -32.75 -10.60
CA LYS A 4 -29.71 -33.64 -11.45
C LYS A 4 -28.87 -34.27 -12.56
N THR A 5 -27.91 -33.53 -13.12
CA THR A 5 -26.99 -34.05 -14.14
C THR A 5 -26.08 -35.13 -13.54
N PHE A 6 -25.55 -34.90 -12.34
CA PHE A 6 -24.73 -35.88 -11.63
C PHE A 6 -25.53 -37.14 -11.27
N ARG A 7 -26.76 -36.99 -10.75
CA ARG A 7 -27.67 -38.13 -10.49
C ARG A 7 -27.98 -38.93 -11.75
N ALA A 8 -28.29 -38.24 -12.85
CA ALA A 8 -28.56 -38.90 -14.13
C ALA A 8 -27.34 -39.67 -14.64
N TYR A 9 -26.13 -39.12 -14.48
CA TYR A 9 -24.90 -39.80 -14.89
C TYR A 9 -24.68 -41.10 -14.12
N LEU A 10 -24.84 -41.10 -12.78
CA LEU A 10 -24.72 -42.31 -11.96
C LEU A 10 -25.78 -43.37 -12.30
N ILE A 11 -26.99 -42.95 -12.68
CA ILE A 11 -28.04 -43.89 -13.14
C ILE A 11 -27.65 -44.56 -14.46
N ILE A 12 -27.06 -43.80 -15.39
CA ILE A 12 -26.66 -44.32 -16.71
C ILE A 12 -25.38 -45.17 -16.61
N PHE A 13 -24.47 -44.83 -15.71
CA PHE A 13 -23.17 -45.47 -15.55
C PHE A 13 -22.90 -45.83 -14.07
N PRO A 14 -23.45 -46.97 -13.58
CA PRO A 14 -23.42 -47.32 -12.16
C PRO A 14 -22.03 -47.48 -11.56
N ASP A 15 -21.05 -47.97 -12.33
CA ASP A 15 -19.68 -48.25 -11.86
C ASP A 15 -18.69 -47.09 -12.13
N SER A 16 -19.21 -45.90 -12.45
CA SER A 16 -18.38 -44.76 -12.91
C SER A 16 -18.15 -43.67 -11.86
N GLU A 17 -18.52 -43.93 -10.60
CA GLU A 17 -18.45 -42.95 -9.52
C GLU A 17 -17.05 -42.34 -9.34
N SER A 18 -16.00 -43.16 -9.34
CA SER A 18 -14.61 -42.68 -9.24
C SER A 18 -14.24 -41.72 -10.37
N ARG A 19 -14.69 -42.01 -11.59
CA ARG A 19 -14.48 -41.15 -12.75
C ARG A 19 -15.29 -39.86 -12.65
N LEU A 20 -16.50 -39.92 -12.10
CA LEU A 20 -17.33 -38.73 -11.87
C LEU A 20 -16.71 -37.81 -10.82
N ILE A 21 -16.11 -38.36 -9.76
CA ILE A 21 -15.35 -37.59 -8.75
C ILE A 21 -14.18 -36.85 -9.40
N GLU A 22 -13.37 -37.52 -10.22
CA GLU A 22 -12.27 -36.88 -10.95
C GLU A 22 -12.76 -35.72 -11.84
N LEU A 23 -13.86 -35.94 -12.57
CA LEU A 23 -14.46 -34.92 -13.43
C LEU A 23 -15.01 -33.73 -12.62
N ALA A 24 -15.58 -33.99 -11.43
CA ALA A 24 -16.05 -32.96 -10.53
C ALA A 24 -14.88 -32.06 -10.08
N HIS A 25 -13.79 -32.66 -9.59
CA HIS A 25 -12.60 -31.89 -9.20
C HIS A 25 -12.01 -31.11 -10.37
N ALA A 26 -11.92 -31.70 -11.56
CA ALA A 26 -11.43 -31.01 -12.75
C ALA A 26 -12.31 -29.81 -13.13
N LEU A 27 -13.63 -29.97 -13.04
CA LEU A 27 -14.60 -28.90 -13.28
C LEU A 27 -14.42 -27.76 -12.29
N PHE A 28 -14.38 -28.05 -10.99
CA PHE A 28 -14.24 -27.03 -9.96
C PHE A 28 -12.88 -26.34 -10.03
N THR A 29 -11.80 -27.08 -10.28
CA THR A 29 -10.46 -26.52 -10.50
C THR A 29 -10.50 -25.50 -11.62
N ASN A 30 -11.07 -25.84 -12.78
CA ASN A 30 -11.17 -24.92 -13.92
C ASN A 30 -12.01 -23.66 -13.57
N ARG A 31 -13.14 -23.84 -12.88
CA ARG A 31 -13.97 -22.69 -12.48
C ARG A 31 -13.26 -21.78 -11.49
N TYR A 32 -12.52 -22.32 -10.53
CA TYR A 32 -11.70 -21.52 -9.62
C TYR A 32 -10.53 -20.84 -10.33
N GLU A 33 -9.92 -21.46 -11.34
CA GLU A 33 -8.92 -20.80 -12.18
C GLU A 33 -9.51 -19.63 -12.98
N THR A 34 -10.77 -19.73 -13.40
CA THR A 34 -11.50 -18.60 -14.00
C THR A 34 -11.63 -17.44 -13.00
N VAL A 35 -11.97 -17.73 -11.74
CA VAL A 35 -12.02 -16.72 -10.67
C VAL A 35 -10.63 -16.11 -10.44
N ARG A 36 -9.56 -16.92 -10.37
CA ARG A 36 -8.17 -16.41 -10.27
C ARG A 36 -7.78 -15.55 -11.46
N GLY A 37 -8.25 -15.88 -12.66
CA GLY A 37 -8.11 -15.05 -13.86
C GLY A 37 -8.74 -13.67 -13.66
N ALA A 38 -9.99 -13.63 -13.18
CA ALA A 38 -10.70 -12.39 -12.89
C ALA A 38 -10.02 -11.54 -11.80
N LEU A 39 -9.40 -12.16 -10.77
CA LEU A 39 -8.64 -11.42 -9.75
C LEU A 39 -7.51 -10.58 -10.37
N LYS A 40 -6.87 -11.05 -11.45
CA LYS A 40 -5.80 -10.30 -12.13
C LYS A 40 -6.30 -9.02 -12.80
N GLU A 41 -7.59 -8.97 -13.16
CA GLU A 41 -8.23 -7.82 -13.80
C GLU A 41 -8.83 -6.83 -12.79
N ARG A 42 -8.62 -7.03 -11.49
CA ARG A 42 -9.13 -6.19 -10.38
C ARG A 42 -10.66 -6.08 -10.38
N ILE A 43 -11.30 -7.19 -10.02
CA ILE A 43 -12.75 -7.23 -9.79
C ILE A 43 -13.14 -6.64 -8.42
N PRO A 44 -14.34 -6.06 -8.29
CA PRO A 44 -14.88 -5.67 -6.99
C PRO A 44 -15.30 -6.90 -6.17
N SER A 45 -15.37 -6.72 -4.86
CA SER A 45 -15.64 -7.77 -3.88
C SER A 45 -17.06 -8.28 -4.02
N THR A 46 -18.00 -7.45 -4.45
CA THR A 46 -19.37 -7.88 -4.77
C THR A 46 -19.41 -8.94 -5.86
N ASP A 47 -18.58 -8.79 -6.91
CA ASP A 47 -18.53 -9.71 -8.04
C ASP A 47 -17.78 -10.99 -7.67
N LEU A 48 -16.67 -10.85 -6.92
CA LEU A 48 -15.96 -11.98 -6.33
C LEU A 48 -16.90 -12.83 -5.45
N LEU A 49 -17.66 -12.19 -4.57
CA LEU A 49 -18.63 -12.85 -3.70
C LEU A 49 -19.73 -13.57 -4.48
N ALA A 50 -20.24 -12.95 -5.55
CA ALA A 50 -21.23 -13.59 -6.41
C ALA A 50 -20.68 -14.86 -7.06
N MET A 51 -19.45 -14.82 -7.57
CA MET A 51 -18.78 -15.99 -8.14
C MET A 51 -18.53 -17.09 -7.11
N LEU A 52 -17.98 -16.74 -5.95
CA LEU A 52 -17.71 -17.69 -4.86
C LEU A 52 -19.00 -18.31 -4.30
N ARG A 53 -20.08 -17.54 -4.21
CA ARG A 53 -21.40 -18.04 -3.81
C ARG A 53 -21.92 -19.09 -4.78
N GLY A 54 -21.89 -18.80 -6.09
CA GLY A 54 -22.33 -19.78 -7.09
C GLY A 54 -21.51 -21.06 -7.06
N LEU A 55 -20.19 -20.96 -6.82
CA LEU A 55 -19.34 -22.14 -6.66
C LEU A 55 -19.68 -22.93 -5.39
N TRP A 56 -19.94 -22.26 -4.28
CA TRP A 56 -20.32 -22.93 -3.04
C TRP A 56 -21.65 -23.66 -3.16
N GLU A 57 -22.67 -23.01 -3.72
CA GLU A 57 -23.99 -23.60 -3.94
C GLU A 57 -23.89 -24.85 -4.81
N ASP A 58 -23.16 -24.78 -5.92
CA ASP A 58 -22.92 -25.94 -6.79
C ASP A 58 -22.15 -27.06 -6.06
N ALA A 59 -21.14 -26.72 -5.24
CA ALA A 59 -20.37 -27.70 -4.49
C ALA A 59 -21.25 -28.46 -3.50
N THR A 60 -22.08 -27.74 -2.73
CA THR A 60 -23.02 -28.34 -1.77
C THR A 60 -24.08 -29.19 -2.46
N ALA A 61 -24.61 -28.76 -3.61
CA ALA A 61 -25.61 -29.52 -4.36
C ALA A 61 -25.06 -30.81 -4.97
N ILE A 62 -23.77 -30.85 -5.32
CA ILE A 62 -23.10 -32.06 -5.83
C ILE A 62 -22.69 -32.98 -4.67
N ASP A 63 -22.30 -32.44 -3.53
CA ASP A 63 -21.97 -33.20 -2.32
C ASP A 63 -23.13 -34.07 -1.83
N GLU A 64 -24.39 -33.61 -2.00
CA GLU A 64 -25.59 -34.42 -1.76
C GLU A 64 -25.71 -35.68 -2.66
N VAL A 65 -24.93 -35.74 -3.74
CA VAL A 65 -24.96 -36.83 -4.73
C VAL A 65 -23.71 -37.69 -4.64
N ILE A 66 -22.53 -37.06 -4.46
CA ILE A 66 -21.22 -37.71 -4.39
C ILE A 66 -20.41 -37.14 -3.22
N SER A 67 -20.78 -37.52 -2.00
CA SER A 67 -20.15 -37.02 -0.76
C SER A 67 -18.65 -37.34 -0.67
N GLU A 68 -18.23 -38.41 -1.33
CA GLU A 68 -16.87 -38.93 -1.42
C GLU A 68 -15.92 -37.97 -2.15
N ALA A 69 -16.46 -37.07 -2.98
CA ALA A 69 -15.68 -36.03 -3.64
C ALA A 69 -15.25 -34.91 -2.68
N ALA A 70 -15.85 -34.80 -1.49
CA ALA A 70 -15.55 -33.78 -0.48
C ALA A 70 -15.43 -32.36 -1.07
N LEU A 71 -16.27 -32.03 -2.05
CA LEU A 71 -16.21 -30.75 -2.79
C LEU A 71 -16.37 -29.54 -1.86
N PRO A 72 -17.21 -29.54 -0.81
CA PRO A 72 -17.27 -28.43 0.13
C PRO A 72 -15.94 -28.17 0.84
N ALA A 73 -15.19 -29.21 1.20
CA ALA A 73 -13.87 -29.04 1.83
C ALA A 73 -12.85 -28.46 0.84
N PHE A 74 -12.84 -28.96 -0.39
CA PHE A 74 -12.01 -28.42 -1.47
C PHE A 74 -12.35 -26.95 -1.79
N SER A 75 -13.65 -26.63 -1.87
CA SER A 75 -14.14 -25.28 -2.12
C SER A 75 -13.81 -24.31 -0.99
N LEU A 76 -13.89 -24.76 0.27
CA LEU A 76 -13.50 -23.96 1.43
C LEU A 76 -12.03 -23.56 1.36
N GLU A 77 -11.15 -24.53 1.14
CA GLU A 77 -9.71 -24.33 1.04
C GLU A 77 -9.33 -23.42 -0.14
N THR A 78 -9.90 -23.67 -1.32
CA THR A 78 -9.61 -22.87 -2.51
C THR A 78 -10.12 -21.43 -2.36
N THR A 79 -11.28 -21.25 -1.73
CA THR A 79 -11.84 -19.91 -1.48
C THR A 79 -11.01 -19.14 -0.46
N ARG A 80 -10.52 -19.81 0.57
CA ARG A 80 -9.58 -19.24 1.55
C ARG A 80 -8.39 -18.59 0.85
N ASP A 81 -7.75 -19.31 -0.07
CA ASP A 81 -6.60 -18.81 -0.82
C ASP A 81 -6.94 -17.66 -1.76
N ILE A 82 -8.09 -17.73 -2.45
CA ILE A 82 -8.54 -16.68 -3.36
C ILE A 82 -8.81 -15.38 -2.60
N ILE A 83 -9.49 -15.46 -1.45
CA ILE A 83 -9.79 -14.27 -0.64
C ILE A 83 -8.49 -13.65 -0.11
N LYS A 84 -7.56 -14.47 0.39
CA LYS A 84 -6.25 -13.98 0.84
C LYS A 84 -5.51 -13.27 -0.30
N GLN A 85 -5.52 -13.84 -1.50
CA GLN A 85 -4.91 -13.24 -2.68
C GLN A 85 -5.59 -11.93 -3.08
N HIS A 86 -6.92 -11.86 -3.02
CA HIS A 86 -7.69 -10.65 -3.32
C HIS A 86 -7.31 -9.49 -2.40
N ILE A 87 -7.27 -9.73 -1.08
CA ILE A 87 -6.89 -8.73 -0.08
C ILE A 87 -5.46 -8.23 -0.33
N ALA A 88 -4.50 -9.15 -0.51
CA ALA A 88 -3.11 -8.80 -0.76
C ALA A 88 -2.94 -7.98 -2.06
N THR A 89 -3.68 -8.32 -3.11
CA THR A 89 -3.64 -7.63 -4.41
C THR A 89 -4.23 -6.22 -4.30
N ALA A 90 -5.32 -6.06 -3.53
CA ALA A 90 -5.94 -4.75 -3.30
C ALA A 90 -5.00 -3.78 -2.57
N PHE A 91 -4.29 -4.23 -1.54
CA PHE A 91 -3.26 -3.42 -0.88
C PHE A 91 -2.09 -3.07 -1.81
N LEU A 92 -1.62 -4.02 -2.63
CA LEU A 92 -0.57 -3.77 -3.61
C LEU A 92 -0.99 -2.69 -4.63
N HIS A 93 -2.24 -2.74 -5.11
CA HIS A 93 -2.76 -1.71 -6.00
C HIS A 93 -2.78 -0.34 -5.35
N LEU A 94 -3.26 -0.22 -4.10
CA LEU A 94 -3.23 1.05 -3.38
C LEU A 94 -1.81 1.60 -3.23
N GLN A 95 -0.86 0.73 -2.88
CA GLN A 95 0.55 1.12 -2.76
C GLN A 95 1.11 1.66 -4.08
N ASN A 96 0.83 0.99 -5.20
CA ASN A 96 1.27 1.42 -6.52
C ASN A 96 0.62 2.77 -6.92
N GLU A 97 -0.68 2.92 -6.68
CA GLU A 97 -1.39 4.17 -6.97
C GLU A 97 -0.85 5.37 -6.18
N ILE A 98 -0.48 5.18 -4.91
CA ILE A 98 0.17 6.23 -4.10
C ILE A 98 1.57 6.53 -4.64
N SER A 99 2.32 5.48 -4.99
CA SER A 99 3.68 5.60 -5.53
C SER A 99 3.69 6.37 -6.86
N ASP A 100 2.74 6.10 -7.75
CA ASP A 100 2.60 6.78 -9.03
C ASP A 100 2.36 8.28 -8.87
N VAL A 101 1.51 8.67 -7.89
CA VAL A 101 1.29 10.09 -7.55
C VAL A 101 2.60 10.72 -7.08
N LEU A 102 3.33 10.06 -6.18
CA LEU A 102 4.59 10.60 -5.64
C LEU A 102 5.71 10.72 -6.69
N VAL A 103 5.84 9.72 -7.57
CA VAL A 103 6.88 9.68 -8.62
C VAL A 103 6.60 10.70 -9.73
N THR A 104 5.33 10.86 -10.16
CA THR A 104 4.95 11.83 -11.19
C THR A 104 5.35 13.26 -10.84
N HIS A 105 5.46 13.57 -9.55
CA HIS A 105 5.84 14.90 -9.06
C HIS A 105 7.34 15.08 -8.81
N SER A 106 8.13 14.00 -8.88
CA SER A 106 9.59 14.04 -8.73
C SER A 106 10.35 14.41 -10.02
N THR A 107 9.72 14.23 -11.18
CA THR A 107 10.33 14.41 -12.52
C THR A 107 10.03 15.77 -13.17
N SER A 108 9.19 16.60 -12.54
CA SER A 108 8.88 17.95 -13.02
C SER A 108 10.04 18.90 -12.70
N ASN A 109 10.58 19.55 -13.75
CA ASN A 109 11.70 20.50 -13.70
C ASN A 109 11.69 21.45 -12.49
N GLU A 110 12.90 21.85 -12.05
CA GLU A 110 13.23 22.74 -10.92
C GLU A 110 12.48 24.09 -10.82
N LYS A 111 11.60 24.40 -11.78
CA LYS A 111 10.66 25.54 -11.77
C LYS A 111 9.23 25.12 -11.41
N LEU A 112 9.04 24.09 -10.61
CA LEU A 112 7.72 23.74 -10.10
C LEU A 112 7.24 24.87 -9.18
N GLU A 113 6.15 25.54 -9.57
CA GLU A 113 5.53 26.57 -8.74
C GLU A 113 5.04 25.94 -7.43
N GLU A 114 5.19 26.67 -6.32
CA GLU A 114 4.74 26.27 -4.98
C GLU A 114 3.26 25.83 -4.96
N SER A 115 2.44 26.40 -5.86
CA SER A 115 1.05 26.05 -6.12
C SER A 115 0.85 24.60 -6.64
N GLN A 116 1.71 24.14 -7.54
CA GLN A 116 1.65 22.79 -8.13
C GLN A 116 2.10 21.73 -7.13
N LEU A 117 3.10 22.07 -6.30
CA LEU A 117 3.57 21.23 -5.21
C LEU A 117 2.51 21.03 -4.13
N GLN A 118 1.86 22.12 -3.71
CA GLN A 118 0.77 22.06 -2.74
C GLN A 118 -0.38 21.20 -3.27
N THR A 119 -0.68 21.32 -4.57
CA THR A 119 -1.69 20.48 -5.22
C THR A 119 -1.30 19.00 -5.21
N ALA A 120 -0.03 18.68 -5.49
CA ALA A 120 0.51 17.32 -5.44
C ALA A 120 0.46 16.72 -4.01
N MET A 121 0.78 17.54 -3.02
CA MET A 121 0.70 17.18 -1.60
C MET A 121 -0.74 16.81 -1.21
N GLU A 122 -1.70 17.69 -1.49
CA GLU A 122 -3.10 17.45 -1.15
C GLU A 122 -3.66 16.23 -1.90
N LYS A 123 -3.29 16.04 -3.17
CA LYS A 123 -3.62 14.81 -3.91
C LYS A 123 -3.05 13.55 -3.24
N SER A 124 -1.81 13.59 -2.75
CA SER A 124 -1.18 12.46 -2.08
C SER A 124 -1.88 12.13 -0.76
N LYS A 125 -2.19 13.14 0.06
CA LYS A 125 -2.95 12.97 1.30
C LYS A 125 -4.32 12.36 1.06
N ILE A 126 -5.07 12.91 0.09
CA ILE A 126 -6.38 12.40 -0.31
C ILE A 126 -6.25 10.95 -0.78
N LYS A 127 -5.25 10.64 -1.61
CA LYS A 127 -5.08 9.29 -2.16
C LYS A 127 -4.77 8.26 -1.08
N VAL A 128 -3.89 8.60 -0.13
CA VAL A 128 -3.56 7.73 1.01
C VAL A 128 -4.79 7.52 1.90
N SER A 129 -5.44 8.62 2.30
CA SER A 129 -6.59 8.55 3.21
C SER A 129 -7.77 7.86 2.57
N GLN A 130 -8.26 8.36 1.43
CA GLN A 130 -9.43 7.82 0.75
C GLN A 130 -9.19 6.38 0.31
N GLY A 131 -8.00 6.05 -0.19
CA GLY A 131 -7.68 4.69 -0.60
C GLY A 131 -7.74 3.68 0.55
N CYS A 132 -7.34 4.06 1.76
CA CYS A 132 -7.52 3.18 2.93
C CYS A 132 -9.00 2.97 3.27
N ILE A 133 -9.82 4.03 3.17
CA ILE A 133 -11.26 3.96 3.42
C ILE A 133 -11.96 3.12 2.36
N ASP A 134 -11.61 3.30 1.08
CA ASP A 134 -12.14 2.51 -0.03
C ASP A 134 -11.84 1.02 0.17
N LEU A 135 -10.61 0.67 0.58
CA LEU A 135 -10.26 -0.72 0.92
C LEU A 135 -11.08 -1.25 2.11
N LEU A 136 -11.27 -0.47 3.16
CA LEU A 136 -12.09 -0.89 4.31
C LEU A 136 -13.54 -1.15 3.91
N GLN A 137 -14.13 -0.29 3.08
CA GLN A 137 -15.49 -0.49 2.56
C GLN A 137 -15.58 -1.74 1.68
N GLU A 138 -14.59 -1.93 0.83
CA GLU A 138 -14.48 -3.08 -0.06
C GLU A 138 -14.38 -4.40 0.72
N PHE A 139 -13.52 -4.45 1.74
CA PHE A 139 -13.40 -5.62 2.62
C PHE A 139 -14.60 -5.78 3.55
N ARG A 140 -15.32 -4.70 3.86
CA ARG A 140 -16.57 -4.78 4.62
C ARG A 140 -17.63 -5.54 3.82
N HIS A 141 -17.75 -5.27 2.52
CA HIS A 141 -18.62 -6.06 1.65
C HIS A 141 -18.26 -7.55 1.67
N LEU A 142 -16.97 -7.87 1.70
CA LEU A 142 -16.45 -9.24 1.78
C LEU A 142 -16.89 -9.98 3.06
N ILE A 143 -16.82 -9.34 4.23
CA ILE A 143 -17.23 -9.95 5.51
C ILE A 143 -18.74 -9.93 5.75
N ASP A 144 -19.46 -8.99 5.14
CA ASP A 144 -20.92 -8.90 5.21
C ASP A 144 -21.60 -9.95 4.32
N GLY A 145 -20.84 -10.65 3.48
CA GLY A 145 -21.33 -11.76 2.66
C GLY A 145 -21.85 -12.91 3.53
N ASN A 146 -23.17 -13.14 3.50
CA ASN A 146 -23.84 -14.13 4.36
C ASN A 146 -23.92 -15.54 3.73
N THR A 147 -22.82 -16.08 3.21
CA THR A 147 -22.77 -17.50 2.81
C THR A 147 -22.12 -18.32 3.92
N GLU A 148 -22.54 -19.58 4.09
CA GLU A 148 -21.96 -20.49 5.10
C GLU A 148 -20.43 -20.56 4.99
N LEU A 149 -19.92 -20.54 3.75
CA LEU A 149 -18.51 -20.47 3.42
C LEU A 149 -17.81 -19.24 4.06
N LEU A 150 -18.41 -18.06 3.94
CA LEU A 150 -17.81 -16.82 4.45
C LEU A 150 -17.91 -16.71 5.96
N VAL A 151 -18.97 -17.27 6.57
CA VAL A 151 -19.07 -17.37 8.03
C VAL A 151 -17.89 -18.16 8.59
N LYS A 152 -17.49 -19.26 7.93
CA LYS A 152 -16.32 -20.07 8.33
C LYS A 152 -14.98 -19.36 8.12
N LEU A 153 -14.90 -18.42 7.18
CA LEU A 153 -13.66 -17.69 6.84
C LEU A 153 -13.57 -16.32 7.50
N LYS A 154 -14.62 -15.83 8.16
CA LYS A 154 -14.72 -14.46 8.65
C LYS A 154 -13.54 -14.04 9.53
N ASP A 155 -13.18 -14.87 10.51
CA ASP A 155 -12.08 -14.56 11.44
C ASP A 155 -10.73 -14.48 10.71
N LEU A 156 -10.50 -15.36 9.73
CA LEU A 156 -9.30 -15.32 8.89
C LEU A 156 -9.26 -14.07 8.00
N ILE A 157 -10.41 -13.66 7.46
CA ILE A 157 -10.52 -12.43 6.66
C ILE A 157 -10.19 -11.21 7.52
N ILE A 158 -10.73 -11.15 8.74
CA ILE A 158 -10.41 -10.10 9.71
C ILE A 158 -8.90 -10.07 9.98
N ASP A 159 -8.30 -11.23 10.26
CA ASP A 159 -6.86 -11.33 10.52
C ASP A 159 -6.01 -10.85 9.33
N TRP A 160 -6.36 -11.24 8.09
CA TRP A 160 -5.63 -10.81 6.89
C TRP A 160 -5.81 -9.34 6.56
N VAL A 161 -6.99 -8.75 6.83
CA VAL A 161 -7.20 -7.31 6.65
C VAL A 161 -6.34 -6.52 7.63
N GLN A 162 -6.30 -6.93 8.90
CA GLN A 162 -5.46 -6.31 9.92
C GLN A 162 -3.96 -6.45 9.60
N GLU A 163 -3.51 -7.66 9.26
CA GLU A 163 -2.13 -7.92 8.82
C GLU A 163 -1.79 -7.10 7.57
N GLY A 164 -2.71 -7.03 6.60
CA GLY A 164 -2.55 -6.26 5.38
C GLY A 164 -2.36 -4.76 5.63
N PHE A 165 -3.10 -4.16 6.56
CA PHE A 165 -2.88 -2.76 6.95
C PHE A 165 -1.52 -2.54 7.61
N GLN A 166 -1.12 -3.45 8.51
CA GLN A 166 0.20 -3.38 9.17
C GLN A 166 1.32 -3.39 8.12
N ASP A 167 1.30 -4.38 7.24
CA ASP A 167 2.29 -4.57 6.18
C ASP A 167 2.27 -3.42 5.16
N PHE A 168 1.08 -2.96 4.75
CA PHE A 168 0.90 -1.84 3.82
C PHE A 168 1.60 -0.58 4.33
N PHE A 169 1.36 -0.18 5.58
CA PHE A 169 1.96 1.02 6.14
C PHE A 169 3.49 0.89 6.31
N GLN A 170 3.97 -0.28 6.73
CA GLN A 170 5.42 -0.54 6.81
C GLN A 170 6.08 -0.45 5.43
N LYS A 171 5.47 -1.04 4.40
CA LYS A 171 5.97 -0.98 3.01
C LYS A 171 5.90 0.42 2.42
N LEU A 172 4.86 1.18 2.73
CA LEU A 172 4.70 2.56 2.30
C LEU A 172 5.79 3.47 2.92
N ASP A 173 6.07 3.32 4.21
CA ASP A 173 7.20 4.01 4.86
C ASP A 173 8.53 3.64 4.20
N GLY A 174 8.77 2.34 3.94
CA GLY A 174 9.94 1.88 3.20
C GLY A 174 10.09 2.56 1.83
N HIS A 175 8.98 2.73 1.11
CA HIS A 175 8.97 3.44 -0.16
C HIS A 175 9.32 4.93 -0.01
N PHE A 176 8.87 5.59 1.06
CA PHE A 176 9.25 7.00 1.33
C PHE A 176 10.76 7.14 1.55
N HIS A 177 11.41 6.20 2.25
CA HIS A 177 12.87 6.21 2.41
C HIS A 177 13.61 6.05 1.07
N LEU A 178 13.10 5.18 0.19
CA LEU A 178 13.64 5.02 -1.17
C LEU A 178 13.52 6.33 -1.98
N LEU A 179 12.36 6.99 -1.94
CA LEU A 179 12.12 8.27 -2.63
C LEU A 179 12.96 9.42 -2.09
N SER A 180 13.26 9.42 -0.79
CA SER A 180 14.16 10.40 -0.17
C SER A 180 15.64 10.21 -0.56
N GLY A 181 15.97 9.24 -1.42
CA GLY A 181 17.35 8.91 -1.81
C GLY A 181 18.16 8.26 -0.69
N ARG A 182 17.50 7.83 0.38
CA ARG A 182 18.14 7.23 1.55
C ARG A 182 17.83 5.74 1.56
N SER A 183 18.38 5.01 0.59
CA SER A 183 18.45 3.54 0.66
C SER A 183 19.37 3.18 1.83
N THR A 184 18.81 2.69 2.93
CA THR A 184 19.63 2.03 3.95
C THR A 184 20.03 0.67 3.39
N GLY A 185 21.26 0.59 2.88
CA GLY A 185 21.94 -0.68 2.71
C GLY A 185 22.14 -1.31 4.08
N PHE A 186 21.56 -2.48 4.29
CA PHE A 186 22.02 -3.46 5.27
C PHE A 186 23.48 -3.80 4.93
N SER A 187 24.46 -3.19 5.62
CA SER A 187 25.74 -3.81 6.02
C SER A 187 26.75 -2.79 6.56
N GLN A 188 27.33 -3.20 7.69
CA GLN A 188 28.55 -2.80 8.38
C GLN A 188 29.56 -1.88 7.69
N GLU A 189 30.01 -0.90 8.48
CA GLU A 189 31.38 -0.36 8.59
C GLU A 189 32.25 -0.27 7.33
N SER A 190 32.42 0.96 6.82
CA SER A 190 33.76 1.51 6.60
C SER A 190 33.70 3.02 6.40
N SER A 191 34.49 3.73 7.19
CA SER A 191 34.85 5.14 7.01
C SER A 191 35.45 5.40 5.63
N THR A 192 34.93 6.39 4.91
CA THR A 192 35.72 7.42 4.21
C THR A 192 34.79 8.48 3.64
N VAL A 193 35.27 9.70 3.61
CA VAL A 193 34.57 10.92 3.22
C VAL A 193 34.13 10.85 1.76
N ASP A 194 32.85 10.59 1.50
CA ASP A 194 32.23 10.81 0.19
C ASP A 194 31.04 11.75 0.32
N PHE A 195 31.32 13.05 0.19
CA PHE A 195 30.36 14.12 -0.04
C PHE A 195 29.82 14.09 -1.49
N VAL A 196 29.44 12.92 -1.99
CA VAL A 196 29.10 12.72 -3.40
C VAL A 196 27.67 12.17 -3.51
N GLN A 197 26.81 12.94 -4.22
CA GLN A 197 25.39 12.69 -4.56
C GLN A 197 24.27 13.20 -3.62
N ILE A 198 24.39 14.41 -3.07
CA ILE A 198 23.21 15.13 -2.52
C ILE A 198 22.40 15.87 -3.62
N ASP A 199 22.87 15.85 -4.88
CA ASP A 199 22.37 16.73 -5.94
C ASP A 199 21.19 16.21 -6.78
N LYS A 200 20.60 15.05 -6.43
CA LYS A 200 19.53 14.43 -7.26
C LYS A 200 18.15 14.30 -6.60
N VAL A 201 18.03 14.51 -5.29
CA VAL A 201 16.73 14.43 -4.62
C VAL A 201 16.12 15.83 -4.54
N PRO A 202 14.92 16.07 -5.14
CA PRO A 202 14.24 17.35 -4.99
C PRO A 202 14.06 17.65 -3.49
N THR A 203 14.71 18.70 -2.98
CA THR A 203 14.63 19.10 -1.55
C THR A 203 13.17 19.26 -1.11
N VAL A 204 12.34 19.67 -2.06
CA VAL A 204 10.90 19.82 -1.95
C VAL A 204 10.17 18.48 -1.69
N LEU A 205 10.55 17.40 -2.37
CA LEU A 205 9.98 16.06 -2.16
C LEU A 205 10.25 15.57 -0.72
N VAL A 206 11.45 15.79 -0.19
CA VAL A 206 11.79 15.40 1.19
C VAL A 206 10.88 16.09 2.20
N LEU A 207 10.58 17.38 2.01
CA LEU A 207 9.65 18.11 2.86
C LEU A 207 8.22 17.56 2.73
N MET A 208 7.82 17.19 1.50
CA MET A 208 6.52 16.56 1.30
C MET A 208 6.41 15.25 2.06
N LEU A 209 7.41 14.37 1.95
CA LEU A 209 7.41 13.09 2.66
C LEU A 209 7.29 13.29 4.19
N ALA A 210 7.98 14.29 4.75
CA ALA A 210 7.85 14.66 6.15
C ALA A 210 6.42 15.06 6.53
N GLN A 211 5.79 15.93 5.73
CA GLN A 211 4.40 16.36 5.95
C GLN A 211 3.39 15.22 5.78
N LEU A 212 3.62 14.33 4.82
CA LEU A 212 2.76 13.18 4.59
C LEU A 212 2.85 12.17 5.74
N CYS A 213 4.03 11.97 6.32
CA CYS A 213 4.19 11.17 7.53
C CYS A 213 3.34 11.72 8.70
N VAL A 214 3.39 13.03 8.92
CA VAL A 214 2.58 13.69 9.97
C VAL A 214 1.08 13.52 9.69
N PHE A 215 0.65 13.69 8.44
CA PHE A 215 -0.75 13.49 8.06
C PHE A 215 -1.21 12.04 8.28
N ILE A 216 -0.40 11.06 7.89
CA ILE A 216 -0.69 9.64 8.10
C ILE A 216 -0.80 9.35 9.59
N GLU A 217 0.16 9.83 10.39
CA GLU A 217 0.18 9.67 11.85
C GLU A 217 -1.06 10.27 12.53
N GLN A 218 -1.42 11.51 12.19
CA GLN A 218 -2.41 12.29 12.93
C GLN A 218 -3.83 12.12 12.42
N THR A 219 -4.02 11.67 11.18
CA THR A 219 -5.33 11.64 10.53
C THR A 219 -5.65 10.28 9.97
N THR A 220 -4.80 9.72 9.11
CA THR A 220 -5.11 8.45 8.44
C THR A 220 -5.16 7.28 9.42
N ILE A 221 -4.13 7.10 10.27
CA ILE A 221 -4.08 5.96 11.20
C ILE A 221 -5.24 6.02 12.20
N PRO A 222 -5.58 7.14 12.86
CA PRO A 222 -6.74 7.20 13.73
C PRO A 222 -8.03 6.81 13.03
N LYS A 223 -8.25 7.29 11.79
CA LYS A 223 -9.46 6.97 11.03
C LYS A 223 -9.53 5.50 10.64
N VAL A 224 -8.42 4.93 10.16
CA VAL A 224 -8.33 3.49 9.84
C VAL A 224 -8.55 2.65 11.10
N THR A 225 -8.02 3.08 12.24
CA THR A 225 -8.18 2.38 13.53
C THR A 225 -9.63 2.36 13.99
N GLU A 226 -10.33 3.50 13.88
CA GLU A 226 -11.76 3.61 14.20
C GLU A 226 -12.59 2.66 13.33
N ASP A 227 -12.42 2.73 12.00
CA ASP A 227 -13.20 1.92 11.07
C ASP A 227 -12.88 0.41 11.18
N LEU A 228 -11.62 0.06 11.49
CA LEU A 228 -11.22 -1.32 11.81
C LEU A 228 -11.86 -1.81 13.11
N ALA A 229 -11.94 -0.99 14.14
CA ALA A 229 -12.59 -1.38 15.40
C ALA A 229 -14.09 -1.64 15.21
N ASP A 230 -14.73 -0.85 14.34
CA ASP A 230 -16.16 -0.95 14.05
C ASP A 230 -16.52 -2.24 13.28
N SER A 231 -15.74 -2.60 12.26
CA SER A 231 -16.11 -3.68 11.31
C SER A 231 -15.24 -4.93 11.40
N PHE A 232 -14.02 -4.81 11.92
CA PHE A 232 -12.99 -5.86 11.92
C PHE A 232 -12.46 -6.15 13.33
N SER A 233 -13.29 -6.00 14.36
CA SER A 233 -12.98 -6.41 15.73
C SER A 233 -13.16 -7.92 15.93
N GLY A 234 -12.33 -8.52 16.79
CA GLY A 234 -12.51 -9.91 17.23
C GLY A 234 -11.75 -10.99 16.44
N GLY A 235 -10.77 -10.63 15.60
CA GLY A 235 -9.87 -11.61 14.98
C GLY A 235 -9.22 -12.53 16.01
N GLY A 236 -9.39 -13.85 15.84
CA GLY A 236 -9.02 -14.84 16.85
C GLY A 236 -8.64 -16.21 16.31
N ALA A 237 -8.63 -16.39 14.98
CA ALA A 237 -8.29 -17.67 14.33
C ALA A 237 -6.77 -17.89 14.21
N ARG A 238 -5.97 -17.08 14.91
CA ARG A 238 -4.52 -16.99 14.73
C ARG A 238 -3.81 -18.22 15.29
N SER A 239 -3.24 -19.03 14.41
CA SER A 239 -2.08 -19.88 14.74
C SER A 239 -0.80 -19.02 14.74
N SER A 240 0.28 -19.50 15.37
CA SER A 240 1.60 -18.82 15.45
C SER A 240 2.26 -18.52 14.09
N GLU A 241 1.61 -18.84 12.97
CA GLU A 241 2.14 -18.80 11.61
C GLU A 241 1.84 -17.50 10.85
N TYR A 242 0.99 -16.60 11.38
CA TYR A 242 0.53 -15.38 10.69
C TYR A 242 1.18 -14.09 11.24
N GLY A 243 1.44 -13.11 10.36
CA GLY A 243 2.11 -11.83 10.68
C GLY A 243 1.30 -10.96 11.65
N PRO A 244 1.93 -10.00 12.37
CA PRO A 244 1.29 -9.29 13.49
C PRO A 244 -0.02 -8.59 13.07
N PRO A 245 -1.01 -8.47 13.98
CA PRO A 245 -2.21 -7.67 13.70
C PRO A 245 -1.82 -6.20 13.47
N PHE A 246 -2.78 -5.41 13.01
CA PHE A 246 -2.59 -3.97 12.93
C PHE A 246 -2.34 -3.40 14.33
N VAL A 247 -1.18 -2.78 14.53
CA VAL A 247 -0.81 -2.12 15.78
C VAL A 247 -0.68 -0.62 15.54
N PRO A 248 -1.76 0.18 15.73
CA PRO A 248 -1.75 1.61 15.45
C PRO A 248 -0.61 2.35 16.14
N GLY A 249 -0.30 1.99 17.39
CA GLY A 249 0.78 2.63 18.16
C GLY A 249 2.18 2.40 17.58
N GLU A 250 2.42 1.25 16.95
CA GLU A 250 3.70 0.96 16.28
C GLU A 250 3.81 1.77 15.00
N ILE A 251 2.76 1.76 14.17
CA ILE A 251 2.74 2.49 12.90
C ILE A 251 2.80 4.01 13.14
N CYS A 252 2.11 4.55 14.15
CA CYS A 252 2.24 5.96 14.53
C CYS A 252 3.68 6.32 14.92
N ARG A 253 4.35 5.46 15.71
CA ARG A 253 5.76 5.67 16.08
C ARG A 253 6.69 5.60 14.87
N LEU A 254 6.43 4.69 13.95
CA LEU A 254 7.16 4.55 12.69
C LEU A 254 7.10 5.86 11.89
N TYR A 255 5.89 6.33 11.57
CA TYR A 255 5.70 7.56 10.78
C TYR A 255 6.19 8.81 11.50
N ARG A 256 6.06 8.89 12.83
CA ARG A 256 6.66 9.98 13.61
C ARG A 256 8.17 10.02 13.44
N SER A 257 8.83 8.87 13.63
CA SER A 257 10.29 8.76 13.48
C SER A 257 10.75 9.04 12.05
N SER A 258 10.05 8.53 11.05
CA SER A 258 10.35 8.81 9.64
C SER A 258 10.14 10.28 9.28
N GLY A 259 9.05 10.89 9.75
CA GLY A 259 8.77 12.32 9.58
C GLY A 259 9.88 13.20 10.14
N GLU A 260 10.35 12.92 11.36
CA GLU A 260 11.50 13.60 11.98
C GLU A 260 12.78 13.43 11.14
N LYS A 261 13.06 12.21 10.65
CA LYS A 261 14.23 11.92 9.79
C LYS A 261 14.17 12.70 8.48
N PHE A 262 13.02 12.77 7.82
CA PHE A 262 12.85 13.53 6.58
C PHE A 262 12.97 15.04 6.82
N LEU A 263 12.39 15.56 7.90
CA LEU A 263 12.53 16.96 8.27
C LEU A 263 14.00 17.34 8.53
N GLN A 264 14.72 16.51 9.29
CA GLN A 264 16.14 16.72 9.53
C GLN A 264 16.95 16.66 8.22
N HIS A 265 16.62 15.73 7.32
CA HIS A 265 17.26 15.63 6.01
C HIS A 265 17.04 16.91 5.18
N TYR A 266 15.81 17.44 5.18
CA TYR A 266 15.49 18.72 4.55
C TYR A 266 16.33 19.88 5.10
N ILE A 267 16.39 20.01 6.44
CA ILE A 267 17.19 21.04 7.12
C ILE A 267 18.65 20.94 6.71
N ASN A 268 19.21 19.73 6.70
CA ASN A 268 20.61 19.51 6.29
C ASN A 268 20.86 19.95 4.84
N ILE A 269 19.95 19.61 3.90
CA ILE A 269 20.07 20.04 2.50
C ILE A 269 20.04 21.57 2.39
N LYS A 270 19.12 22.24 3.09
CA LYS A 270 19.00 23.71 3.07
C LYS A 270 20.23 24.39 3.69
N THR A 271 20.70 23.90 4.84
CA THR A 271 21.91 24.41 5.50
C THR A 271 23.14 24.27 4.60
N GLN A 272 23.31 23.14 3.91
CA GLN A 272 24.40 22.95 2.96
C GLN A 272 24.30 23.90 1.76
N LYS A 273 23.10 24.12 1.20
CA LYS A 273 22.88 25.08 0.11
C LYS A 273 23.25 26.51 0.54
N ILE A 274 22.83 26.92 1.74
CA ILE A 274 23.16 28.24 2.30
C ILE A 274 24.68 28.35 2.53
N SER A 275 25.31 27.33 3.11
CA SER A 275 26.76 27.32 3.35
C SER A 275 27.55 27.42 2.04
N LYS A 276 27.15 26.71 0.99
CA LYS A 276 27.75 26.84 -0.36
C LYS A 276 27.58 28.25 -0.94
N LEU A 277 26.39 28.85 -0.79
CA LEU A 277 26.13 30.23 -1.25
C LEU A 277 26.98 31.26 -0.49
N LEU A 278 27.09 31.12 0.83
CA LEU A 278 27.94 31.96 1.67
C LEU A 278 29.41 31.81 1.27
N ASN A 279 29.92 30.58 1.18
CA ASN A 279 31.30 30.32 0.77
C ASN A 279 31.60 30.88 -0.63
N LYS A 280 30.66 30.79 -1.58
CA LYS A 280 30.80 31.41 -2.89
C LYS A 280 30.88 32.94 -2.77
N ARG A 281 30.02 33.58 -1.96
CA ARG A 281 30.05 35.04 -1.74
C ARG A 281 31.34 35.52 -1.07
N PHE A 282 31.85 34.78 -0.09
CA PHE A 282 33.10 35.12 0.61
C PHE A 282 34.36 34.82 -0.21
N SER A 283 34.33 33.79 -1.06
CA SER A 283 35.46 33.43 -1.95
C SER A 283 35.48 34.22 -3.25
N THR A 284 34.40 34.95 -3.57
CA THR A 284 34.40 35.89 -4.70
C THR A 284 35.01 37.20 -4.19
N PRO A 285 36.18 37.64 -4.67
CA PRO A 285 36.79 38.88 -4.18
C PRO A 285 35.87 40.05 -4.54
N VAL A 286 35.21 40.62 -3.54
CA VAL A 286 34.55 41.92 -3.65
C VAL A 286 35.68 42.94 -3.68
N TRP A 287 36.20 43.20 -4.89
CA TRP A 287 37.07 44.34 -5.12
C TRP A 287 36.29 45.59 -4.72
N LEU A 288 36.69 46.19 -3.60
CA LEU A 288 36.41 47.57 -3.24
C LEU A 288 36.75 48.47 -4.43
N LYS A 289 35.76 48.72 -5.28
CA LYS A 289 35.70 49.86 -6.19
C LYS A 289 34.68 50.85 -5.65
N VAL A 290 34.86 51.23 -4.39
CA VAL A 290 34.39 52.54 -3.91
C VAL A 290 35.55 53.49 -4.15
N SER A 291 35.70 53.93 -5.40
CA SER A 291 36.49 55.11 -5.70
C SER A 291 35.69 56.31 -5.20
N TYR A 292 35.98 56.80 -4.00
CA TYR A 292 35.55 58.13 -3.58
C TYR A 292 36.11 59.15 -4.59
N PRO A 293 35.30 60.02 -5.23
CA PRO A 293 35.83 61.20 -5.85
C PRO A 293 36.10 62.20 -4.72
N ILE A 294 37.36 62.30 -4.30
CA ILE A 294 37.83 63.43 -3.51
C ILE A 294 37.82 64.64 -4.45
N GLN A 295 36.78 65.49 -4.37
CA GLN A 295 36.83 66.83 -4.94
C GLN A 295 37.68 67.71 -4.01
N HIS A 296 38.97 67.82 -4.32
CA HIS A 296 39.79 68.93 -3.85
C HIS A 296 40.03 69.89 -5.01
N GLU A 297 39.34 71.03 -4.98
CA GLU A 297 39.81 72.34 -5.49
C GLU A 297 38.86 73.40 -4.89
N LEU A 298 39.15 73.86 -3.67
CA LEU A 298 39.80 75.14 -3.37
C LEU A 298 38.96 76.37 -3.77
N PHE A 299 38.10 76.80 -2.84
CA PHE A 299 37.76 78.21 -2.67
C PHE A 299 39.03 78.98 -2.29
N PHE A 300 39.44 79.95 -3.12
CA PHE A 300 40.22 81.09 -2.67
C PHE A 300 39.48 82.38 -2.99
N VAL A 301 39.30 83.17 -1.94
CA VAL A 301 38.80 84.53 -1.93
C VAL A 301 39.96 85.46 -2.30
N HIS A 302 39.77 86.29 -3.33
CA HIS A 302 40.05 87.73 -3.27
C HIS A 302 39.40 88.49 -4.43
#